data_AF-A0A9D6Z904-F1
#
_entry.id   AF-A0A9D6Z904-F1
#
_cell.length_a   1.000
_cell.length_b   1.000
_cell.length_c   1.000
_cell.angle_alpha   90.00
_cell.angle_beta   90.00
_cell.angle_gamma   90.00
#
_symmetry.space_group_name_H-M   'P 1'
#
loop_
_entity.id
_entity.type
_entity.pdbx_description
1 polymer ?
#
loop_
_entity_poly.entity_id
_entity_poly.type
_entity_poly.pdbx_seq_one_letter_code
_entity_poly.pdbx_strand_id
1 'polypeptide(L)'
;MAKRFNIRMAGVGGQGVVTGSHILSTAVIHAGGESTIVPFYGSEKRMAPVESYVRVSDEPIYEIGEITFPHIIIIFHPQVITHGKSYTMPFYFGLKENGIALINNDGPMSLHRDQARELEERHAKLYYFPATKLSLQVAGMDLATNMALMGCIGAITGLTSVEALEESVKERFLGKGFVVSGGTAALDSVVERKFKKKQELIDKNVAVIQAGWNYAVDHGWAAESVKRSEARVPVSA
;
A
#
# COMPACT_ATOMS: atom_id res chain seq x y z
N MET A 1 -9.24 10.70 20.17
CA MET A 1 -10.41 10.71 19.26
C MET A 1 -10.24 9.53 18.33
N ALA A 2 -11.29 8.71 18.24
CA ALA A 2 -11.35 7.50 17.43
C ALA A 2 -10.82 7.74 16.01
N LYS A 3 -9.58 7.33 15.71
CA LYS A 3 -8.98 7.51 14.38
C LYS A 3 -9.43 6.37 13.49
N ARG A 4 -10.59 6.56 12.85
CA ARG A 4 -11.14 5.60 11.90
C ARG A 4 -10.96 6.04 10.45
N PHE A 5 -10.25 5.25 9.65
CA PHE A 5 -10.06 5.51 8.22
C PHE A 5 -10.59 4.37 7.37
N ASN A 6 -11.06 4.76 6.19
CA ASN A 6 -11.60 3.90 5.15
C ASN A 6 -10.75 4.14 3.91
N ILE A 7 -10.17 3.09 3.36
CA ILE A 7 -9.17 3.15 2.30
C ILE A 7 -9.67 2.30 1.13
N ARG A 8 -9.79 2.91 -0.05
CA ARG A 8 -10.09 2.20 -1.30
C ARG A 8 -8.82 2.10 -2.13
N MET A 9 -8.36 0.88 -2.38
CA MET A 9 -7.24 0.60 -3.27
C MET A 9 -7.78 0.11 -4.59
N ALA A 10 -7.35 0.70 -5.71
CA ALA A 10 -7.79 0.34 -7.04
C ALA A 10 -6.60 0.13 -7.98
N GLY A 11 -6.68 -0.87 -8.83
CA GLY A 11 -5.63 -1.22 -9.78
C GLY A 11 -6.12 -2.17 -10.84
N VAL A 12 -5.17 -2.72 -11.59
CA VAL A 12 -5.42 -3.76 -12.58
C VAL A 12 -4.84 -5.09 -12.12
N GLY A 13 -5.45 -6.19 -12.55
CA GLY A 13 -4.97 -7.54 -12.22
C GLY A 13 -3.47 -7.73 -12.48
N GLY A 14 -2.74 -8.23 -11.48
CA GLY A 14 -1.29 -8.44 -11.53
C GLY A 14 -0.45 -7.39 -10.81
N GLN A 15 -1.02 -6.26 -10.39
CA GLN A 15 -0.27 -5.18 -9.72
C GLN A 15 -0.11 -5.34 -8.20
N GLY A 16 -0.66 -6.41 -7.63
CA GLY A 16 -0.55 -6.66 -6.19
C GLY A 16 -1.42 -5.76 -5.31
N VAL A 17 -2.58 -5.29 -5.79
CA VAL A 17 -3.56 -4.49 -5.00
C VAL A 17 -3.95 -5.23 -3.72
N VAL A 18 -4.36 -6.50 -3.84
CA VAL A 18 -4.73 -7.34 -2.68
C VAL A 18 -3.53 -7.58 -1.76
N THR A 19 -2.34 -7.76 -2.33
CA THR A 19 -1.13 -7.92 -1.50
C THR A 19 -0.82 -6.64 -0.73
N GLY A 20 -0.90 -5.47 -1.36
CA GLY A 20 -0.71 -4.18 -0.70
C GLY A 20 -1.72 -3.96 0.44
N SER A 21 -3.00 -4.30 0.22
CA SER A 21 -4.02 -4.16 1.27
C SER A 21 -3.76 -5.06 2.47
N HIS A 22 -3.32 -6.31 2.25
CA HIS A 22 -2.86 -7.18 3.33
C HIS A 22 -1.66 -6.59 4.08
N ILE A 23 -0.66 -6.09 3.36
CA ILE A 23 0.55 -5.52 3.98
C ILE A 23 0.19 -4.31 4.85
N LEU A 24 -0.59 -3.36 4.31
CA LEU A 24 -1.01 -2.20 5.09
C LEU A 24 -1.84 -2.59 6.31
N SER A 25 -2.79 -3.51 6.14
CA SER A 25 -3.64 -3.98 7.24
C SER A 25 -2.82 -4.60 8.37
N THR A 26 -1.89 -5.50 8.05
CA THR A 26 -1.04 -6.14 9.04
C THR A 26 -0.08 -5.14 9.68
N ALA A 27 0.46 -4.19 8.91
CA ALA A 27 1.31 -3.13 9.45
C ALA A 27 0.56 -2.18 10.42
N VAL A 28 -0.72 -1.91 10.17
CA VAL A 28 -1.57 -1.15 11.12
C VAL A 28 -1.79 -1.93 12.40
N ILE A 29 -2.01 -3.25 12.30
CA ILE A 29 -2.14 -4.13 13.47
C ILE A 29 -0.85 -4.14 14.30
N HIS A 30 0.32 -4.25 13.65
CA HIS A 30 1.62 -4.17 14.32
C HIS A 30 1.87 -2.81 14.97
N ALA A 31 1.31 -1.74 14.41
CA ALA A 31 1.34 -0.41 15.01
C ALA A 31 0.33 -0.21 16.17
N GLY A 32 -0.39 -1.27 16.57
CA GLY A 32 -1.33 -1.27 17.69
C GLY A 32 -2.76 -0.84 17.34
N GLY A 33 -3.10 -0.77 16.05
CA GLY A 33 -4.46 -0.48 15.58
C GLY A 33 -5.26 -1.75 15.23
N GLU A 34 -6.53 -1.54 14.90
CA GLU A 34 -7.43 -2.55 14.34
C GLU A 34 -7.55 -2.36 12.83
N SER A 35 -7.63 -3.45 12.07
CA SER A 35 -7.79 -3.37 10.61
C SER A 35 -8.60 -4.54 10.04
N THR A 36 -9.45 -4.24 9.05
CA THR A 36 -10.16 -5.25 8.26
C THR A 36 -9.99 -4.99 6.77
N ILE A 37 -9.99 -6.07 5.99
CA ILE A 37 -9.83 -6.01 4.54
C ILE A 37 -10.97 -6.73 3.82
N VAL A 38 -11.37 -6.18 2.68
CA VAL A 38 -12.31 -6.83 1.76
C VAL A 38 -11.76 -6.65 0.34
N PRO A 39 -11.14 -7.69 -0.25
CA PRO A 39 -10.75 -7.65 -1.65
C PRO A 39 -11.98 -7.86 -2.55
N PHE A 40 -12.01 -7.17 -3.69
CA PHE A 40 -13.10 -7.22 -4.65
C PHE A 40 -12.55 -7.32 -6.08
N TYR A 41 -12.80 -8.45 -6.72
CA TYR A 41 -12.37 -8.73 -8.08
C TYR A 41 -13.30 -9.77 -8.73
N GLY A 42 -13.56 -9.59 -10.03
CA GLY A 42 -14.38 -10.50 -10.81
C GLY A 42 -13.63 -11.75 -11.28
N SER A 43 -14.32 -12.60 -12.03
CA SER A 43 -13.76 -13.82 -12.65
C SER A 43 -12.89 -13.55 -13.88
N GLU A 44 -12.75 -12.28 -14.29
CA GLU A 44 -12.05 -11.84 -15.48
C GLU A 44 -10.52 -11.94 -15.33
N LYS A 45 -9.84 -12.52 -16.33
CA LYS A 45 -8.46 -13.02 -16.15
C LYS A 45 -7.33 -12.03 -16.44
N ARG A 46 -7.48 -11.05 -17.34
CA ARG A 46 -6.36 -10.19 -17.76
C ARG A 46 -6.74 -8.71 -17.75
N MET A 47 -5.94 -7.90 -17.05
CA MET A 47 -6.13 -6.45 -16.95
C MET A 47 -7.55 -6.04 -16.55
N ALA A 48 -8.21 -6.91 -15.79
CA ALA A 48 -9.49 -6.64 -15.17
C ALA A 48 -9.32 -5.66 -14.00
N PRO A 49 -10.32 -4.83 -13.71
CA PRO A 49 -10.34 -4.01 -12.51
C PRO A 49 -10.17 -4.89 -11.26
N VAL A 50 -9.34 -4.44 -10.33
CA VAL A 50 -9.18 -5.04 -9.00
C VAL A 50 -9.28 -3.94 -7.98
N GLU A 51 -10.16 -4.13 -7.00
CA GLU A 51 -10.28 -3.24 -5.86
C GLU A 51 -10.00 -4.00 -4.55
N SER A 52 -9.56 -3.26 -3.54
CA SER A 52 -9.49 -3.78 -2.18
C SER A 52 -9.78 -2.66 -1.20
N TYR A 53 -10.64 -2.97 -0.23
CA TYR A 53 -11.10 -2.05 0.78
C TYR A 53 -10.40 -2.37 2.09
N VAL A 54 -9.77 -1.36 2.70
CA VAL A 54 -9.13 -1.49 4.02
C VAL A 54 -9.80 -0.52 4.97
N ARG A 55 -10.22 -1.00 6.13
CA ARG A 55 -10.68 -0.19 7.24
C ARG A 55 -9.65 -0.26 8.33
N VAL A 56 -9.34 0.87 8.93
CA VAL A 56 -8.43 0.96 10.08
C VAL A 56 -9.10 1.77 11.17
N SER A 57 -8.83 1.42 12.41
CA SER A 57 -9.47 2.00 13.58
C SER A 57 -8.59 1.82 14.81
N ASP A 58 -8.78 2.63 15.83
CA ASP A 58 -8.29 2.39 17.19
C ASP A 58 -9.29 1.60 18.06
N GLU A 59 -10.48 1.33 17.52
CA GLU A 59 -11.53 0.52 18.12
C GLU A 59 -11.91 -0.69 17.24
N PRO A 60 -12.52 -1.75 17.81
CA PRO A 60 -12.94 -2.92 17.04
C PRO A 60 -13.81 -2.58 15.82
N ILE A 61 -13.52 -3.24 14.69
CA ILE A 61 -14.23 -3.04 13.42
C ILE A 61 -15.11 -4.26 13.14
N TYR A 62 -16.41 -4.04 13.02
CA TYR A 62 -17.39 -5.10 12.73
C TYR A 62 -17.91 -5.06 11.29
N GLU A 63 -17.67 -3.96 10.57
CA GLU A 63 -18.18 -3.75 9.23
C GLU A 63 -17.41 -4.54 8.18
N ILE A 64 -18.17 -5.23 7.34
CA ILE A 64 -17.68 -6.01 6.21
C ILE A 64 -18.42 -5.51 4.96
N GLY A 65 -17.68 -5.31 3.88
CA GLY A 65 -18.20 -4.92 2.58
C GLY A 65 -17.42 -3.80 1.93
N GLU A 66 -17.99 -3.29 0.84
CA GLU A 66 -17.41 -2.22 0.03
C GLU A 66 -17.32 -0.89 0.81
N ILE A 67 -16.43 0.00 0.36
CA ILE A 67 -16.29 1.35 0.93
C ILE A 67 -16.78 2.36 -0.11
N THR A 68 -17.96 2.92 0.15
CA THR A 68 -18.54 4.01 -0.67
C THR A 68 -17.89 5.35 -0.36
N PHE A 69 -17.57 5.62 0.91
CA PHE A 69 -17.04 6.91 1.37
C PHE A 69 -15.61 6.79 1.94
N PRO A 70 -14.58 6.71 1.08
CA PRO A 70 -13.20 6.59 1.52
C PRO A 70 -12.65 7.93 2.06
N HIS A 71 -11.72 7.82 3.00
CA HIS A 71 -10.83 8.91 3.40
C HIS A 71 -9.58 8.93 2.51
N ILE A 72 -9.17 7.77 2.02
CA ILE A 72 -7.96 7.57 1.22
C ILE A 72 -8.29 6.70 0.02
N ILE A 73 -7.84 7.13 -1.15
CA ILE A 73 -7.85 6.33 -2.38
C ILE A 73 -6.39 6.09 -2.80
N ILE A 74 -6.05 4.85 -3.14
CA ILE A 74 -4.71 4.47 -3.63
C ILE A 74 -4.84 3.85 -5.01
N ILE A 75 -4.14 4.40 -6.01
CA ILE A 75 -4.21 3.96 -7.41
C ILE A 75 -2.91 3.31 -7.82
N PHE A 76 -3.01 2.04 -8.21
CA PHE A 76 -1.86 1.25 -8.63
C PHE A 76 -1.54 1.44 -10.12
N HIS A 77 -2.51 1.88 -10.92
CA HIS A 77 -2.31 2.22 -12.34
C HIS A 77 -3.21 3.36 -12.82
N PRO A 78 -2.70 4.29 -13.64
CA PRO A 78 -3.51 5.39 -14.17
C PRO A 78 -4.66 4.92 -15.08
N GLN A 79 -4.60 3.70 -15.65
CA GLN A 79 -5.70 3.13 -16.46
C GLN A 79 -7.00 2.92 -15.67
N VAL A 80 -6.93 2.78 -14.34
CA VAL A 80 -8.13 2.74 -13.50
C VAL A 80 -8.96 4.00 -13.72
N ILE A 81 -8.30 5.16 -13.80
CA ILE A 81 -8.93 6.46 -14.02
C ILE A 81 -9.21 6.67 -15.51
N THR A 82 -8.21 6.48 -16.38
CA THR A 82 -8.32 6.89 -17.80
C THR A 82 -9.19 5.97 -18.66
N HIS A 83 -9.32 4.70 -18.28
CA HIS A 83 -10.10 3.71 -19.02
C HIS A 83 -11.31 3.20 -18.23
N GLY A 84 -11.64 3.82 -17.08
CA GLY A 84 -12.75 3.39 -16.23
C GLY A 84 -12.62 1.96 -15.71
N LYS A 85 -11.38 1.48 -15.51
CA LYS A 85 -11.12 0.15 -14.97
C LYS A 85 -11.23 0.13 -13.45
N SER A 86 -12.42 0.44 -12.97
CA SER A 86 -12.79 0.41 -11.56
C SER A 86 -14.23 -0.11 -11.45
N TYR A 87 -14.52 -0.87 -10.39
CA TYR A 87 -15.88 -1.23 -10.04
C TYR A 87 -16.64 -0.03 -9.45
N THR A 88 -15.91 0.92 -8.88
CA THR A 88 -16.47 2.18 -8.40
C THR A 88 -16.34 3.30 -9.43
N MET A 89 -17.45 3.67 -10.08
CA MET A 89 -17.54 4.82 -10.99
C MET A 89 -18.73 5.72 -10.60
N PRO A 90 -18.59 7.07 -10.62
CA PRO A 90 -17.40 7.87 -10.95
C PRO A 90 -16.22 7.63 -10.00
N PHE A 91 -14.99 7.67 -10.52
CA PHE A 91 -13.82 7.13 -9.81
C PHE A 91 -13.51 7.80 -8.46
N TYR A 92 -13.64 9.12 -8.37
CA TYR A 92 -13.39 9.88 -7.12
C TYR A 92 -14.63 10.03 -6.25
N PHE A 93 -15.75 9.42 -6.66
CA PHE A 93 -17.01 9.52 -5.95
C PHE A 93 -16.86 9.03 -4.51
N GLY A 94 -17.47 9.81 -3.62
CA GLY A 94 -17.54 9.53 -2.19
C GLY A 94 -16.26 9.84 -1.42
N LEU A 95 -15.19 10.33 -2.07
CA LEU A 95 -14.02 10.80 -1.34
C LEU A 95 -14.45 11.87 -0.32
N LYS A 96 -14.08 11.67 0.93
CA LYS A 96 -14.43 12.61 2.00
C LYS A 96 -13.68 13.93 1.83
N GLU A 97 -14.20 14.97 2.47
CA GLU A 97 -13.56 16.28 2.51
C GLU A 97 -12.14 16.17 3.10
N ASN A 98 -11.18 16.90 2.53
CA ASN A 98 -9.75 16.80 2.84
C ASN A 98 -9.15 15.40 2.63
N GLY A 99 -9.84 14.54 1.87
CA GLY A 99 -9.43 13.17 1.58
C GLY A 99 -8.16 13.12 0.72
N ILE A 100 -7.48 11.97 0.75
CA ILE A 100 -6.21 11.76 0.08
C ILE A 100 -6.43 10.88 -1.15
N ALA A 101 -5.84 11.24 -2.29
CA ALA A 101 -5.65 10.31 -3.41
C ALA A 101 -4.15 10.18 -3.72
N LEU A 102 -3.60 8.99 -3.50
CA LEU A 102 -2.24 8.63 -3.89
C LEU A 102 -2.29 7.88 -5.23
N ILE A 103 -1.65 8.43 -6.25
CA ILE A 103 -1.74 7.94 -7.62
C ILE A 103 -0.35 7.50 -8.08
N ASN A 104 -0.20 6.22 -8.44
CA ASN A 104 0.98 5.74 -9.14
C ASN A 104 1.03 6.34 -10.54
N ASN A 105 1.76 7.45 -10.70
CA ASN A 105 2.00 8.09 -11.97
C ASN A 105 3.26 8.96 -11.88
N ASP A 106 3.92 9.18 -13.01
CA ASP A 106 5.18 9.93 -13.08
C ASP A 106 5.07 11.42 -12.74
N GLY A 107 3.87 11.97 -12.78
CA GLY A 107 3.60 13.35 -12.46
C GLY A 107 2.11 13.66 -12.51
N PRO A 108 1.74 14.94 -12.43
CA PRO A 108 0.34 15.35 -12.52
C PRO A 108 -0.33 14.84 -13.79
N MET A 109 -1.56 14.33 -13.63
CA MET A 109 -2.39 13.88 -14.76
C MET A 109 -3.43 14.94 -15.09
N SER A 110 -3.78 15.05 -16.38
CA SER A 110 -4.96 15.80 -16.78
C SER A 110 -6.21 15.01 -16.41
N LEU A 111 -7.00 15.51 -15.47
CA LEU A 111 -8.26 14.92 -15.06
C LEU A 111 -9.42 15.47 -15.91
N HIS A 112 -10.52 14.70 -16.00
CA HIS A 112 -11.74 15.23 -16.60
C HIS A 112 -12.27 16.42 -15.78
N ARG A 113 -12.90 17.40 -16.44
CA ARG A 113 -13.37 18.65 -15.79
C ARG A 113 -14.20 18.37 -14.54
N ASP A 114 -15.14 17.43 -14.61
CA ASP A 114 -16.03 17.11 -13.49
C ASP A 114 -15.28 16.44 -12.33
N GLN A 115 -14.28 15.60 -12.62
CA GLN A 115 -13.44 14.97 -11.60
C GLN A 115 -12.56 16.01 -10.90
N ALA A 116 -11.94 16.91 -11.68
CA ALA A 116 -11.13 17.99 -11.15
C ALA A 116 -11.95 18.89 -10.23
N ARG A 117 -13.16 19.28 -10.68
CA ARG A 117 -14.10 20.07 -9.91
C ARG A 117 -14.52 19.37 -8.60
N GLU A 118 -14.90 18.10 -8.65
CA GLU A 118 -15.27 17.33 -7.44
C GLU A 118 -14.11 17.29 -6.43
N LEU A 119 -12.88 17.06 -6.90
CA LEU A 119 -11.71 17.01 -6.04
C LEU A 119 -11.38 18.38 -5.42
N GLU A 120 -11.54 19.46 -6.19
CA GLU A 120 -11.36 20.83 -5.72
C GLU A 120 -12.41 21.21 -4.66
N GLU A 121 -13.70 20.96 -4.92
CA GLU A 121 -14.81 21.23 -4.00
C GLU A 121 -14.65 20.46 -2.67
N ARG A 122 -14.01 19.30 -2.69
CA ARG A 122 -13.73 18.48 -1.50
C ARG A 122 -12.40 18.82 -0.80
N HIS A 123 -11.64 19.78 -1.32
CA HIS A 123 -10.28 20.08 -0.84
C HIS A 123 -9.38 18.83 -0.80
N ALA A 124 -9.52 17.95 -1.79
CA ALA A 124 -8.79 16.69 -1.84
C ALA A 124 -7.29 16.92 -2.06
N LYS A 125 -6.48 16.11 -1.37
CA LYS A 125 -5.01 16.13 -1.48
C LYS A 125 -4.58 15.07 -2.50
N LEU A 126 -4.05 15.53 -3.63
CA LEU A 126 -3.55 14.66 -4.70
C LEU A 126 -2.03 14.50 -4.60
N TYR A 127 -1.58 13.25 -4.52
CA TYR A 127 -0.16 12.89 -4.56
C TYR A 127 0.11 12.03 -5.78
N TYR A 128 1.02 12.48 -6.64
CA TYR A 128 1.49 11.72 -7.79
C TYR A 128 2.87 11.15 -7.47
N PHE A 129 2.96 9.82 -7.46
CA PHE A 129 4.15 9.12 -7.01
C PHE A 129 4.58 8.09 -8.08
N PRO A 130 5.81 8.19 -8.64
CA PRO A 130 6.33 7.25 -9.64
C PRO A 130 6.73 5.90 -9.01
N ALA A 131 5.80 5.22 -8.35
CA ALA A 131 6.07 4.01 -7.56
C ALA A 131 6.70 2.90 -8.40
N THR A 132 6.21 2.69 -9.64
CA THR A 132 6.76 1.66 -10.53
C THR A 132 8.22 1.95 -10.91
N LYS A 133 8.55 3.20 -11.26
CA LYS A 133 9.95 3.57 -11.58
C LYS A 133 10.85 3.39 -10.37
N LEU A 134 10.38 3.79 -9.19
CA LEU A 134 11.12 3.62 -7.95
C LEU A 134 11.40 2.13 -7.67
N SER A 135 10.40 1.27 -7.79
CA SER A 135 10.55 -0.17 -7.58
C SER A 135 11.52 -0.82 -8.56
N LEU A 136 11.52 -0.41 -9.83
CA LEU A 136 12.51 -0.83 -10.82
C LEU A 136 13.92 -0.43 -10.44
N GLN A 137 14.11 0.83 -10.01
CA GLN A 137 15.43 1.34 -9.64
C GLN A 137 16.01 0.63 -8.41
N VAL A 138 15.17 0.36 -7.40
CA VAL A 138 15.60 -0.19 -6.10
C VAL A 138 15.75 -1.71 -6.14
N ALA A 139 14.76 -2.42 -6.70
CA ALA A 139 14.70 -3.88 -6.63
C ALA A 139 14.85 -4.59 -7.99
N GLY A 140 14.89 -3.84 -9.10
CA GLY A 140 14.91 -4.41 -10.46
C GLY A 140 13.63 -5.15 -10.84
N MET A 141 12.52 -4.90 -10.12
CA MET A 141 11.28 -5.66 -10.25
C MET A 141 10.07 -4.74 -10.17
N ASP A 142 9.27 -4.68 -11.24
CA ASP A 142 8.00 -3.93 -11.28
C ASP A 142 6.98 -4.39 -10.24
N LEU A 143 7.03 -5.68 -9.88
CA LEU A 143 6.08 -6.30 -8.94
C LEU A 143 6.15 -5.72 -7.52
N ALA A 144 7.21 -4.97 -7.18
CA ALA A 144 7.33 -4.30 -5.88
C ALA A 144 6.65 -2.91 -5.85
N THR A 145 5.96 -2.49 -6.92
CA THR A 145 5.22 -1.21 -6.98
C THR A 145 4.25 -1.05 -5.80
N ASN A 146 3.59 -2.14 -5.40
CA ASN A 146 2.67 -2.15 -4.27
C ASN A 146 3.38 -1.77 -2.95
N MET A 147 4.60 -2.26 -2.73
CA MET A 147 5.41 -1.95 -1.55
C MET A 147 5.79 -0.48 -1.48
N ALA A 148 6.20 0.10 -2.61
CA ALA A 148 6.51 1.52 -2.67
C ALA A 148 5.28 2.37 -2.29
N LEU A 149 4.10 2.02 -2.82
CA LEU A 149 2.84 2.70 -2.48
C LEU A 149 2.50 2.58 -0.99
N MET A 150 2.74 1.41 -0.37
CA MET A 150 2.48 1.21 1.06
C MET A 150 3.43 2.03 1.94
N GLY A 151 4.72 2.09 1.60
CA GLY A 151 5.68 2.98 2.29
C GLY A 151 5.27 4.45 2.19
N CYS A 152 4.94 4.90 0.97
CA CYS A 152 4.54 6.28 0.71
C CYS A 152 3.25 6.67 1.46
N ILE A 153 2.19 5.85 1.39
CA ILE A 153 0.94 6.16 2.11
C ILE A 153 1.10 6.08 3.63
N GLY A 154 1.95 5.18 4.12
CA GLY A 154 2.31 5.09 5.54
C GLY A 154 2.89 6.41 6.05
N ALA A 155 3.86 6.97 5.33
CA ALA A 155 4.47 8.25 5.66
C ALA A 155 3.49 9.42 5.57
N ILE A 156 2.68 9.50 4.50
CA ILE A 156 1.70 10.58 4.28
C ILE A 156 0.66 10.63 5.41
N THR A 157 0.23 9.47 5.89
CA THR A 157 -0.93 9.37 6.79
C THR A 157 -0.54 9.19 8.26
N GLY A 158 0.62 8.60 8.54
CA GLY A 158 1.03 8.21 9.89
C GLY A 158 0.14 7.13 10.50
N LEU A 159 -0.59 6.35 9.68
CA LEU A 159 -1.44 5.25 10.14
C LEU A 159 -0.64 4.02 10.60
N THR A 160 0.62 3.93 10.19
CA THR A 160 1.56 2.86 10.52
C THR A 160 2.97 3.45 10.59
N SER A 161 3.96 2.62 10.96
CA SER A 161 5.39 2.97 10.91
C SER A 161 6.11 2.17 9.82
N VAL A 162 7.32 2.62 9.46
CA VAL A 162 8.15 1.88 8.51
C VAL A 162 8.51 0.50 9.05
N GLU A 163 8.80 0.37 10.35
CA GLU A 163 9.13 -0.89 11.01
C GLU A 163 7.96 -1.88 10.98
N ALA A 164 6.74 -1.39 11.19
CA ALA A 164 5.54 -2.21 11.15
C ALA A 164 5.23 -2.71 9.73
N LEU A 165 5.51 -1.88 8.72
CA LEU A 165 5.45 -2.27 7.32
C LEU A 165 6.49 -3.33 6.96
N GLU A 166 7.73 -3.20 7.44
CA GLU A 166 8.75 -4.23 7.27
C GLU A 166 8.36 -5.56 7.90
N GLU A 167 7.84 -5.51 9.13
CA GLU A 167 7.41 -6.72 9.85
C GLU A 167 6.28 -7.41 9.10
N SER A 168 5.33 -6.64 8.58
CA SER A 168 4.26 -7.18 7.74
C SER A 168 4.77 -7.91 6.50
N VAL A 169 5.81 -7.38 5.83
CA VAL A 169 6.46 -8.07 4.69
C VAL A 169 7.13 -9.36 5.15
N LYS A 170 7.89 -9.32 6.25
CA LYS A 170 8.57 -10.50 6.81
C LYS A 170 7.56 -11.60 7.11
N GLU A 171 6.47 -11.30 7.82
CA GLU A 171 5.41 -12.26 8.13
C GLU A 171 4.77 -12.86 6.87
N ARG A 172 4.47 -12.01 5.88
CA ARG A 172 3.81 -12.44 4.64
C ARG A 172 4.65 -13.44 3.85
N PHE A 173 5.96 -13.23 3.74
CA PHE A 173 6.84 -14.04 2.89
C PHE A 173 7.50 -15.20 3.64
N LEU A 174 7.74 -15.06 4.95
CA LEU A 174 8.26 -16.16 5.77
C LEU A 174 7.17 -17.21 6.04
N GLY A 175 5.96 -16.79 6.43
CA GLY A 175 4.84 -17.69 6.71
C GLY A 175 5.08 -18.69 7.85
N LYS A 176 4.04 -19.41 8.29
CA LYS A 176 4.16 -20.47 9.31
C LYS A 176 5.01 -21.63 8.79
N GLY A 177 6.29 -21.65 9.17
CA GLY A 177 7.19 -22.80 9.30
C GLY A 177 7.28 -23.80 8.14
N PHE A 178 8.51 -24.18 7.74
CA PHE A 178 8.69 -25.33 6.86
C PHE A 178 8.39 -26.62 7.64
N VAL A 179 7.29 -27.30 7.33
CA VAL A 179 7.09 -28.69 7.79
C VAL A 179 7.92 -29.59 6.89
N VAL A 180 9.08 -30.02 7.38
CA VAL A 180 9.98 -30.93 6.67
C VAL A 180 9.74 -32.34 7.20
N SER A 181 9.21 -33.24 6.36
CA SER A 181 9.18 -34.67 6.66
C SER A 181 10.58 -35.26 6.47
N GLY A 182 11.10 -35.97 7.47
CA GLY A 182 12.50 -36.39 7.58
C GLY A 182 13.01 -37.21 6.39
N GLY A 183 14.11 -36.73 5.79
CA GLY A 183 14.87 -37.41 4.74
C GLY A 183 16.09 -36.60 4.27
N THR A 184 17.22 -36.76 4.98
CA THR A 184 18.62 -36.64 4.50
C THR A 184 19.03 -35.41 3.65
N ALA A 185 19.88 -34.52 4.22
CA ALA A 185 20.89 -33.59 3.65
C ALA A 185 20.62 -32.83 2.33
N ALA A 186 20.08 -33.49 1.30
CA ALA A 186 19.56 -32.86 0.08
C ALA A 186 18.38 -31.92 0.39
N LEU A 187 17.53 -32.27 1.37
CA LEU A 187 16.47 -31.37 1.83
C LEU A 187 17.04 -30.10 2.46
N ASP A 188 18.12 -30.20 3.25
CA ASP A 188 18.70 -29.04 3.93
C ASP A 188 19.21 -27.99 2.93
N SER A 189 19.94 -28.41 1.88
CA SER A 189 20.42 -27.49 0.84
C SER A 189 19.30 -26.85 0.00
N VAL A 190 18.19 -27.56 -0.22
CA VAL A 190 17.00 -27.03 -0.93
C VAL A 190 16.24 -26.06 -0.03
N VAL A 191 16.13 -26.39 1.25
CA VAL A 191 15.52 -25.55 2.28
C VAL A 191 16.35 -24.27 2.43
N GLU A 192 17.66 -24.34 2.62
CA GLU A 192 18.57 -23.19 2.66
C GLU A 192 18.47 -22.32 1.41
N ARG A 193 18.47 -22.91 0.21
CA ARG A 193 18.34 -22.15 -1.03
C ARG A 193 16.98 -21.44 -1.12
N LYS A 194 15.90 -22.10 -0.72
CA LYS A 194 14.56 -21.49 -0.66
C LYS A 194 14.50 -20.37 0.38
N PHE A 195 15.10 -20.57 1.54
CA PHE A 195 15.22 -19.56 2.59
C PHE A 195 16.01 -18.35 2.11
N LYS A 196 17.20 -18.55 1.54
CA LYS A 196 18.03 -17.45 1.01
C LYS A 196 17.31 -16.66 -0.07
N LYS A 197 16.61 -17.34 -0.99
CA LYS A 197 15.80 -16.67 -2.03
C LYS A 197 14.61 -15.89 -1.44
N LYS A 198 13.95 -16.42 -0.41
CA LYS A 198 12.90 -15.71 0.31
C LYS A 198 13.45 -14.48 1.04
N GLN A 199 14.59 -14.62 1.71
CA GLN A 199 15.24 -13.53 2.42
C GLN A 199 15.62 -12.39 1.45
N GLU A 200 16.26 -12.72 0.32
CA GLU A 200 16.58 -11.73 -0.70
C GLU A 200 15.32 -11.02 -1.24
N LEU A 201 14.21 -11.75 -1.40
CA LEU A 201 12.94 -11.16 -1.81
C LEU A 201 12.37 -10.23 -0.73
N ILE A 202 12.46 -10.60 0.55
CA ILE A 202 12.04 -9.77 1.68
C ILE A 202 12.88 -8.49 1.71
N ASP A 203 14.20 -8.60 1.65
CA ASP A 203 15.13 -7.47 1.71
C ASP A 203 14.85 -6.48 0.56
N LYS A 204 14.60 -6.99 -0.65
CA LYS A 204 14.20 -6.17 -1.80
C LYS A 204 12.88 -5.44 -1.58
N ASN A 205 11.86 -6.12 -1.05
CA ASN A 205 10.56 -5.48 -0.77
C ASN A 205 10.68 -4.44 0.35
N VAL A 206 11.41 -4.73 1.42
CA VAL A 206 11.71 -3.81 2.52
C VAL A 206 12.42 -2.56 2.00
N ALA A 207 13.46 -2.73 1.17
CA ALA A 207 14.17 -1.59 0.56
C ALA A 207 13.23 -0.69 -0.26
N VAL A 208 12.27 -1.29 -0.98
CA VAL A 208 11.28 -0.54 -1.76
C VAL A 208 10.26 0.17 -0.86
N ILE A 209 9.85 -0.43 0.27
CA ILE A 209 9.03 0.26 1.29
C ILE A 209 9.77 1.48 1.82
N GLN A 210 11.04 1.30 2.24
CA GLN A 210 11.87 2.39 2.77
C GLN A 210 12.00 3.52 1.75
N ALA A 211 12.26 3.18 0.48
CA ALA A 211 12.39 4.16 -0.58
C ALA A 211 11.08 4.94 -0.81
N GLY A 212 9.92 4.25 -0.76
CA GLY A 212 8.62 4.91 -0.88
C GLY A 212 8.30 5.82 0.31
N TRP A 213 8.66 5.39 1.52
CA TRP A 213 8.53 6.19 2.74
C TRP A 213 9.39 7.46 2.67
N ASN A 214 10.68 7.30 2.38
CA ASN A 214 11.63 8.40 2.25
C ASN A 214 11.22 9.37 1.16
N TYR A 215 10.73 8.88 0.01
CA TYR A 215 10.21 9.74 -1.05
C TYR A 215 9.14 10.71 -0.51
N ALA A 216 8.17 10.21 0.27
CA ALA A 216 7.13 11.07 0.85
C ALA A 216 7.68 12.06 1.89
N VAL A 217 8.69 11.65 2.68
CA VAL A 217 9.38 12.53 3.63
C VAL A 217 10.13 13.65 2.91
N ASP A 218 10.94 13.30 1.91
CA ASP A 218 11.78 14.24 1.14
C ASP A 218 10.94 15.27 0.37
N HIS A 219 9.75 14.88 -0.09
CA HIS A 219 8.80 15.78 -0.75
C HIS A 219 7.92 16.57 0.24
N GLY A 220 8.14 16.41 1.55
CA GLY A 220 7.44 17.15 2.60
C GLY A 220 6.00 16.67 2.87
N TRP A 221 5.59 15.53 2.31
CA TRP A 221 4.23 14.99 2.37
C TRP A 221 3.93 14.26 3.68
N ALA A 222 4.98 13.90 4.42
CA ALA A 222 4.84 13.12 5.64
C ALA A 222 3.94 13.80 6.68
N ALA A 223 3.15 12.99 7.38
CA ALA A 223 2.33 13.44 8.50
C ALA A 223 3.20 14.05 9.61
N GLU A 224 2.63 14.98 10.37
CA GLU A 224 3.32 15.64 11.49
C GLU A 224 3.83 14.63 12.54
N SER A 225 3.10 13.54 12.77
CA SER A 225 3.55 12.47 13.68
C SER A 225 4.83 11.78 13.19
N VAL A 226 4.97 11.61 11.88
CA VAL A 226 6.16 11.00 11.24
C VAL A 226 7.34 11.97 11.29
N LYS A 227 7.11 13.26 11.00
CA LYS A 227 8.16 14.29 11.09
C LYS A 227 8.77 14.36 12.50
N ARG A 228 7.94 14.21 13.54
CA ARG A 228 8.37 14.22 14.95
C ARG A 228 9.13 12.96 15.37
N SER A 229 8.82 11.79 14.81
CA SER A 229 9.57 10.57 15.11
C SER A 229 10.94 10.59 14.45
N GLU A 230 11.03 11.02 13.20
CA GLU A 230 12.30 11.17 12.46
C GLU A 230 13.24 12.17 13.15
N ALA A 231 12.71 13.32 13.60
CA ALA A 231 13.50 14.33 14.32
C ALA A 231 14.02 13.86 15.70
N ARG A 232 13.49 12.76 16.25
CA ARG A 232 13.90 12.19 17.54
C ARG A 232 14.98 11.12 17.44
N VAL A 233 15.32 10.66 16.24
CA VAL A 233 16.47 9.77 16.03
C VAL A 233 17.68 10.66 15.77
N PRO A 234 18.54 10.96 16.76
CA PRO A 234 19.75 11.69 16.47
C PRO A 234 20.64 10.76 15.64
N VAL A 235 21.24 11.31 14.58
CA VAL A 235 22.36 10.69 13.89
C VAL A 235 23.41 10.38 14.96
N SER A 236 23.53 9.11 15.35
CA SER A 236 24.63 8.65 16.18
C SER A 236 25.89 8.79 15.36
N ALA A 237 26.65 9.86 15.64
CA ALA A 237 28.01 10.07 15.19
C ALA A 237 28.97 9.04 15.81
#